data_AF-A0A9P6WEV1-F1
#
_entry.id   AF-A0A9P6WEV1-F1
#
_cell.length_a   1.000
_cell.length_b   1.000
_cell.length_c   1.000
_cell.angle_alpha   90.00
_cell.angle_beta   90.00
_cell.angle_gamma   90.00
#
_symmetry.space_group_name_H-M   'P 1'
#
loop_
_entity.id
_entity.type
_entity.pdbx_description
1 polymer ?
#
loop_
_entity_poly.entity_id
_entity_poly.type
_entity_poly.pdbx_seq_one_letter_code
_entity_poly.pdbx_strand_id
1 'polypeptide(L)'
;MKFLQIYIINLLVSVCLATSINGKFRFSLGNLTKNAIRRTSFDLHQIGNYSTKVPYKDSTRLLDLEGNFKFDNLPINEGVNESTYFVLTSSSLDYNLAPNRILIEFISLENGTLQMKGYRNIFGREYFPSKDIIHPDKLDQISVEPYVVVSVIQKAPFRAYFQVRNSGMLNDGIVGSILGSRWKLAGVITVICVFAFPMFLDKIDPDAALLLKEEALKKKREQYAQ
;
A
#
# COMPACT_ATOMS: atom_id res chain seq x y z
N MET A 1 -56.04 0.62 -26.16
CA MET A 1 -55.06 -0.42 -25.77
C MET A 1 -53.67 -0.22 -26.38
N LYS A 2 -53.51 0.15 -27.66
CA LYS A 2 -52.17 0.32 -28.29
C LYS A 2 -51.30 1.41 -27.65
N PHE A 3 -51.88 2.53 -27.19
CA PHE A 3 -51.14 3.60 -26.51
C PHE A 3 -50.58 3.19 -25.14
N LEU A 4 -51.27 2.30 -24.42
CA LEU A 4 -50.80 1.79 -23.12
C LEU A 4 -49.59 0.87 -23.31
N GLN A 5 -49.58 0.06 -24.37
CA GLN A 5 -48.45 -0.80 -24.71
C GLN A 5 -47.21 0.01 -25.12
N ILE A 6 -47.37 1.10 -25.87
CA ILE A 6 -46.25 1.99 -26.22
C ILE A 6 -45.67 2.67 -24.97
N TYR A 7 -46.52 3.06 -24.01
CA TYR A 7 -46.06 3.65 -22.74
C TYR A 7 -45.32 2.63 -21.88
N ILE A 8 -45.80 1.39 -21.79
CA ILE A 8 -45.14 0.30 -21.06
C ILE A 8 -43.81 -0.09 -21.72
N ILE A 9 -43.74 -0.09 -23.06
CA ILE A 9 -42.50 -0.36 -23.80
C ILE A 9 -41.49 0.79 -23.62
N ASN A 10 -41.91 2.06 -23.65
CA ASN A 10 -41.01 3.18 -23.34
C ASN A 10 -40.56 3.19 -21.86
N LEU A 11 -41.41 2.74 -20.93
CA LEU A 11 -41.03 2.54 -19.53
C LEU A 11 -40.01 1.40 -19.37
N LEU A 12 -40.14 0.34 -20.17
CA LEU A 12 -39.21 -0.81 -20.21
C LEU A 12 -37.91 -0.50 -20.96
N VAL A 13 -37.92 0.40 -21.95
CA VAL A 13 -36.75 0.83 -22.73
C VAL A 13 -35.90 1.86 -21.99
N SER A 14 -36.44 2.48 -20.93
CA SER A 14 -35.62 3.10 -19.87
C SER A 14 -34.92 2.02 -19.02
N VAL A 15 -34.29 1.04 -19.68
CA VAL A 15 -33.25 0.21 -19.09
C VAL A 15 -32.11 1.17 -18.80
N CYS A 16 -32.14 1.75 -17.62
CA CYS A 16 -31.05 2.56 -17.09
C CYS A 16 -29.76 1.74 -17.27
N LEU A 17 -28.81 2.25 -18.05
CA LEU A 17 -27.49 1.65 -18.22
C LEU A 17 -26.84 1.57 -16.85
N ALA A 18 -26.98 0.42 -16.20
CA ALA A 18 -26.45 0.19 -14.87
C ALA A 18 -24.92 0.14 -14.95
N THR A 19 -24.29 1.27 -14.64
CA THR A 19 -22.84 1.36 -14.58
C THR A 19 -22.35 0.76 -13.27
N SER A 20 -21.26 -0.01 -13.32
CA SER A 20 -20.68 -0.66 -12.15
C SER A 20 -19.18 -0.39 -12.08
N ILE A 21 -18.66 -0.35 -10.85
CA ILE A 21 -17.21 -0.34 -10.59
C ILE A 21 -16.84 -1.69 -10.01
N ASN A 22 -16.00 -2.43 -10.73
CA ASN A 22 -15.42 -3.68 -10.27
C ASN A 22 -14.03 -3.43 -9.72
N GLY A 23 -13.75 -3.99 -8.54
CA GLY A 23 -12.46 -3.86 -7.89
C GLY A 23 -11.96 -5.17 -7.31
N LYS A 24 -10.63 -5.24 -7.14
CA LYS A 24 -9.94 -6.39 -6.58
C LYS A 24 -8.92 -5.96 -5.54
N PHE A 25 -9.07 -6.52 -4.35
CA PHE A 25 -8.15 -6.39 -3.25
C PHE A 25 -7.06 -7.46 -3.32
N ARG A 26 -5.84 -7.03 -3.67
CA ARG A 26 -4.68 -7.91 -3.74
C ARG A 26 -4.01 -7.99 -2.37
N PHE A 27 -4.27 -9.10 -1.68
CA PHE A 27 -3.62 -9.42 -0.42
C PHE A 27 -2.28 -10.14 -0.66
N SER A 28 -1.17 -9.52 -0.26
CA SER A 28 0.19 -10.03 -0.52
C SER A 28 0.83 -10.79 0.65
N LEU A 29 0.18 -10.83 1.81
CA LEU A 29 0.73 -11.42 3.05
C LEU A 29 0.40 -12.91 3.23
N GLY A 30 -0.24 -13.53 2.24
CA GLY A 30 -0.74 -14.91 2.31
C GLY A 30 -2.19 -14.97 1.86
N ASN A 31 -3.01 -15.75 2.58
CA ASN A 31 -4.41 -15.93 2.25
C ASN A 31 -5.30 -14.92 2.98
N LEU A 32 -6.30 -14.39 2.28
CA LEU A 32 -7.30 -13.51 2.85
C LEU A 32 -8.14 -14.29 3.87
N THR A 33 -8.31 -13.74 5.08
CA THR A 33 -9.12 -14.37 6.12
C THR A 33 -10.53 -13.78 6.17
N LYS A 34 -11.50 -14.52 6.70
CA LYS A 34 -12.88 -14.02 6.90
C LYS A 34 -12.94 -12.77 7.78
N ASN A 35 -11.99 -12.61 8.71
CA ASN A 35 -11.88 -11.42 9.54
C ASN A 35 -11.43 -10.20 8.72
N ALA A 36 -10.43 -10.38 7.85
CA ALA A 36 -9.96 -9.34 6.94
C ALA A 36 -11.09 -8.84 6.02
N ILE A 37 -11.94 -9.74 5.52
CA ILE A 37 -13.13 -9.41 4.71
C ILE A 37 -14.07 -8.46 5.46
N ARG A 38 -14.40 -8.77 6.72
CA ARG A 38 -15.36 -7.97 7.51
C ARG A 38 -14.81 -6.62 7.95
N ARG A 39 -13.48 -6.51 8.08
CA ARG A 39 -12.77 -5.34 8.62
C ARG A 39 -12.17 -4.45 7.54
N THR A 40 -12.40 -4.77 6.28
CA THR A 40 -11.99 -3.97 5.11
C THR A 40 -13.24 -3.47 4.41
N SER A 41 -13.31 -2.16 4.19
CA SER A 41 -14.44 -1.51 3.52
C SER A 41 -13.94 -0.53 2.46
N PHE A 42 -14.80 -0.34 1.47
CA PHE A 42 -14.60 0.59 0.38
C PHE A 42 -15.79 1.51 0.34
N ASP A 43 -15.53 2.81 0.43
CA ASP A 43 -16.56 3.83 0.42
C ASP A 43 -16.46 4.62 -0.88
N LEU A 44 -17.58 4.78 -1.58
CA LEU A 44 -17.68 5.51 -2.82
C LEU A 44 -18.52 6.77 -2.60
N HIS A 45 -17.99 7.90 -3.05
CA HIS A 45 -18.65 9.20 -2.92
C HIS A 45 -18.61 9.94 -4.24
N GLN A 46 -19.77 10.39 -4.72
CA GLN A 46 -19.83 11.27 -5.88
C GLN A 46 -19.38 12.68 -5.50
N ILE A 47 -18.58 13.31 -6.34
CA ILE A 47 -18.11 14.68 -6.15
C ILE A 47 -18.30 15.47 -7.44
N GLY A 48 -18.66 16.75 -7.33
CA GLY A 48 -18.82 17.63 -8.49
C GLY A 48 -19.97 17.23 -9.42
N ASN A 49 -20.51 18.22 -10.14
CA ASN A 49 -21.48 18.09 -11.24
C ASN A 49 -22.42 16.87 -11.11
N TYR A 50 -23.31 16.84 -10.12
CA TYR A 50 -24.28 15.76 -9.97
C TYR A 50 -25.68 16.31 -10.20
N SER A 51 -26.47 15.62 -11.04
CA SER A 51 -27.82 16.07 -11.43
C SER A 51 -28.85 15.97 -10.30
N THR A 52 -28.54 15.18 -9.26
CA THR A 52 -29.40 14.99 -8.09
C THR A 52 -29.21 16.14 -7.08
N LYS A 53 -30.17 16.34 -6.16
CA LYS A 53 -29.98 17.34 -5.07
C LYS A 53 -28.93 16.93 -4.04
N VAL A 54 -28.64 15.63 -3.96
CA VAL A 54 -27.70 15.05 -2.99
C VAL A 54 -26.71 14.18 -3.75
N PRO A 55 -25.39 14.26 -3.45
CA PRO A 55 -24.40 13.42 -4.08
C PRO A 55 -24.60 11.96 -3.70
N TYR A 56 -24.36 11.05 -4.65
CA TYR A 56 -24.40 9.62 -4.38
C TYR A 56 -23.32 9.20 -3.38
N LYS A 57 -23.68 8.29 -2.48
CA LYS A 57 -22.78 7.68 -1.50
C LYS A 57 -23.17 6.22 -1.31
N ASP A 58 -22.18 5.34 -1.38
CA ASP A 58 -22.36 3.92 -1.08
C ASP A 58 -21.12 3.34 -0.39
N SER A 59 -21.29 2.21 0.28
CA SER A 59 -20.22 1.49 0.97
C SER A 59 -20.35 0.00 0.72
N THR A 60 -19.24 -0.61 0.29
CA THR A 60 -19.16 -2.05 0.05
C THR A 60 -18.03 -2.68 0.85
N ARG A 61 -18.07 -3.99 0.98
CA ARG A 61 -17.01 -4.80 1.58
C ARG A 61 -16.49 -5.80 0.57
N LEU A 62 -15.47 -6.55 0.96
CA LEU A 62 -15.01 -7.69 0.19
C LEU A 62 -16.14 -8.74 0.11
N LEU A 63 -16.37 -9.26 -1.10
CA LEU A 63 -17.44 -10.21 -1.39
C LEU A 63 -16.97 -11.66 -1.16
N ASP A 64 -15.69 -11.93 -1.40
CA ASP A 64 -15.12 -13.27 -1.38
C ASP A 64 -13.68 -13.29 -0.84
N LEU A 65 -13.14 -14.50 -0.73
CA LEU A 65 -11.75 -14.76 -0.32
C LEU A 65 -10.74 -14.41 -1.42
N GLU A 66 -11.20 -14.17 -2.64
CA GLU A 66 -10.38 -13.75 -3.78
C GLU A 66 -10.12 -12.24 -3.79
N GLY A 67 -10.83 -11.51 -2.92
CA GLY A 67 -10.69 -10.08 -2.69
C GLY A 67 -11.54 -9.22 -3.61
N ASN A 68 -12.58 -9.76 -4.24
CA ASN A 68 -13.41 -9.00 -5.16
C ASN A 68 -14.36 -8.06 -4.38
N PHE A 69 -14.58 -6.85 -4.90
CA PHE A 69 -15.57 -5.90 -4.40
C PHE A 69 -16.23 -5.18 -5.59
N LYS A 70 -17.47 -4.74 -5.39
CA LYS A 70 -18.26 -4.16 -6.48
C LYS A 70 -19.20 -3.07 -5.98
N PHE A 71 -19.40 -2.06 -6.81
CA PHE A 71 -20.49 -1.10 -6.71
C PHE A 71 -21.35 -1.21 -7.96
N ASP A 72 -22.67 -1.25 -7.76
CA ASP A 72 -23.65 -1.44 -8.82
C ASP A 72 -24.63 -0.26 -8.87
N ASN A 73 -25.23 -0.05 -10.03
CA ASN A 73 -26.24 0.99 -10.26
C ASN A 73 -25.75 2.41 -9.96
N LEU A 74 -24.57 2.75 -10.49
CA LEU A 74 -23.98 4.08 -10.30
C LEU A 74 -24.73 5.13 -11.13
N PRO A 75 -25.10 6.29 -10.54
CA PRO A 75 -25.72 7.38 -11.29
C PRO A 75 -24.66 8.09 -12.14
N ILE A 76 -24.84 8.07 -13.45
CA ILE A 76 -23.96 8.73 -14.41
C ILE A 76 -24.70 9.90 -15.04
N ASN A 77 -24.00 11.02 -15.26
CA ASN A 77 -24.54 12.14 -15.99
C ASN A 77 -24.70 11.80 -17.47
N GLU A 78 -25.86 12.11 -18.01
CA GLU A 78 -26.16 11.94 -19.43
C GLU A 78 -25.79 13.21 -20.20
N GLY A 79 -25.15 13.06 -21.36
CA GLY A 79 -24.72 14.17 -22.20
C GLY A 79 -23.47 13.83 -23.00
N VAL A 80 -23.10 14.72 -23.92
CA VAL A 80 -21.88 14.58 -24.72
C VAL A 80 -20.72 15.20 -23.97
N ASN A 81 -19.67 14.41 -23.70
CA ASN A 81 -18.49 14.81 -22.92
C ASN A 81 -18.82 15.25 -21.48
N GLU A 82 -19.98 14.86 -20.95
CA GLU A 82 -20.31 15.04 -19.55
C GLU A 82 -19.50 14.07 -18.70
N SER A 83 -18.89 14.61 -17.65
CA SER A 83 -18.06 13.84 -16.71
C SER A 83 -18.79 13.64 -15.39
N THR A 84 -18.66 12.43 -14.85
CA THR A 84 -19.12 12.07 -13.51
C THR A 84 -17.93 11.62 -12.68
N TYR A 85 -17.74 12.23 -11.52
CA TYR A 85 -16.60 11.93 -10.67
C TYR A 85 -17.03 11.21 -9.39
N PHE A 86 -16.34 10.12 -9.10
CA PHE A 86 -16.45 9.40 -7.85
C PHE A 86 -15.10 9.33 -7.13
N VAL A 87 -15.12 9.39 -5.82
CA VAL A 87 -13.97 9.14 -4.96
C VAL A 87 -14.18 7.82 -4.27
N LEU A 88 -13.33 6.86 -4.61
CA LEU A 88 -13.21 5.59 -3.91
C LEU A 88 -12.18 5.74 -2.78
N THR A 89 -12.63 5.51 -1.55
CA THR A 89 -11.78 5.48 -0.36
C THR A 89 -11.68 4.05 0.12
N SER A 90 -10.46 3.52 0.20
CA SER A 90 -10.20 2.18 0.72
C SER A 90 -9.74 2.27 2.18
N SER A 91 -10.33 1.45 3.05
CA SER A 91 -9.94 1.41 4.45
C SER A 91 -9.96 0.00 5.01
N SER A 92 -9.07 -0.26 5.97
CA SER A 92 -9.07 -1.48 6.75
C SER A 92 -8.72 -1.16 8.19
N LEU A 93 -9.29 -1.93 9.12
CA LEU A 93 -8.88 -1.86 10.52
C LEU A 93 -7.52 -2.54 10.69
N ASP A 94 -7.30 -3.69 10.08
CA ASP A 94 -6.10 -4.48 10.37
C ASP A 94 -4.88 -4.10 9.52
N TYR A 95 -5.10 -3.52 8.33
CA TYR A 95 -4.04 -3.28 7.34
C TYR A 95 -3.96 -1.83 6.88
N ASN A 96 -2.76 -1.42 6.46
CA ASN A 96 -2.60 -0.17 5.71
C ASN A 96 -2.73 -0.46 4.20
N LEU A 97 -3.66 0.22 3.55
CA LEU A 97 -4.00 0.00 2.15
C LEU A 97 -3.38 1.06 1.23
N ALA A 98 -3.05 0.66 0.00
CA ALA A 98 -2.64 1.54 -1.08
C ALA A 98 -3.24 1.07 -2.42
N PRO A 99 -3.77 1.98 -3.26
CA PRO A 99 -4.00 3.40 -2.96
C PRO A 99 -5.15 3.59 -1.95
N ASN A 100 -4.99 4.58 -1.05
CA ASN A 100 -6.02 4.93 -0.05
C ASN A 100 -7.19 5.67 -0.72
N ARG A 101 -6.88 6.61 -1.63
CA ARG A 101 -7.88 7.40 -2.36
C ARG A 101 -7.66 7.26 -3.86
N ILE A 102 -8.75 6.99 -4.56
CA ILE A 102 -8.79 6.89 -6.02
C ILE A 102 -9.90 7.81 -6.51
N LEU A 103 -9.58 8.70 -7.44
CA LEU A 103 -10.58 9.44 -8.21
C LEU A 103 -10.93 8.59 -9.43
N ILE A 104 -12.21 8.29 -9.59
CA ILE A 104 -12.77 7.58 -10.73
C ILE A 104 -13.55 8.61 -11.54
N GLU A 105 -13.22 8.72 -12.82
CA GLU A 105 -13.87 9.61 -13.76
C GLU A 105 -14.58 8.76 -14.81
N PHE A 106 -15.88 9.00 -14.98
CA PHE A 106 -16.65 8.48 -16.10
C PHE A 106 -16.88 9.60 -17.10
N ILE A 107 -16.56 9.35 -18.37
CA ILE A 107 -16.74 10.30 -19.47
C ILE A 107 -17.66 9.65 -20.50
N SER A 108 -18.78 10.31 -20.79
CA SER A 108 -19.65 9.92 -21.90
C SER A 108 -19.06 10.43 -23.22
N LEU A 109 -18.58 9.51 -24.06
CA LEU A 109 -18.01 9.84 -25.37
C LEU A 109 -19.11 10.12 -26.40
N GLU A 110 -18.78 10.87 -27.45
CA GLU A 110 -19.68 11.21 -28.57
C GLU A 110 -20.30 9.98 -29.26
N ASN A 111 -19.60 8.85 -29.23
CA ASN A 111 -20.08 7.58 -29.78
C ASN A 111 -21.10 6.85 -28.86
N GLY A 112 -21.46 7.45 -27.72
CA GLY A 112 -22.36 6.87 -26.72
C GLY A 112 -21.71 5.83 -25.80
N THR A 113 -20.40 5.61 -25.92
CA THR A 113 -19.66 4.70 -25.01
C THR A 113 -19.22 5.44 -23.75
N LEU A 114 -19.28 4.76 -22.61
CA LEU A 114 -18.82 5.30 -21.34
C LEU A 114 -17.37 4.87 -21.09
N GLN A 115 -16.47 5.83 -21.01
CA GLN A 115 -15.07 5.57 -20.67
C GLN A 115 -14.83 5.76 -19.17
N MET A 116 -14.20 4.78 -18.53
CA MET A 116 -13.79 4.87 -17.13
C MET A 116 -12.28 5.14 -17.02
N LYS A 117 -11.91 6.19 -16.29
CA LYS A 117 -10.52 6.51 -15.92
C LYS A 117 -10.37 6.53 -14.42
N GLY A 118 -9.17 6.23 -13.95
CA GLY A 118 -8.86 6.16 -12.53
C GLY A 118 -7.56 6.92 -12.27
N TYR A 119 -7.53 7.68 -11.18
CA TYR A 119 -6.39 8.48 -10.78
C TYR A 119 -6.09 8.25 -9.31
N ARG A 120 -4.82 8.01 -9.00
CA ARG A 120 -4.37 7.84 -7.63
C ARG A 120 -4.24 9.21 -6.96
N ASN A 121 -4.80 9.34 -5.76
CA ASN A 121 -4.60 10.51 -4.93
C ASN A 121 -4.06 10.12 -3.53
N ILE A 122 -3.55 11.11 -2.82
CA ILE A 122 -3.11 11.03 -1.42
C ILE A 122 -4.05 11.86 -0.53
N PHE A 123 -4.09 11.52 0.75
CA PHE A 123 -4.90 12.28 1.71
C PHE A 123 -4.37 13.72 1.84
N GLY A 124 -5.26 14.71 1.81
CA GLY A 124 -4.93 16.13 1.96
C GLY A 124 -4.51 16.84 0.66
N ARG A 125 -4.45 16.14 -0.48
CA ARG A 125 -4.22 16.74 -1.81
C ARG A 125 -5.55 16.92 -2.55
N GLU A 126 -5.72 18.07 -3.20
CA GLU A 126 -6.89 18.38 -4.04
C GLU A 126 -6.99 17.43 -5.24
N TYR A 127 -8.22 17.10 -5.66
CA TYR A 127 -8.45 16.21 -6.81
C TYR A 127 -8.34 16.94 -8.14
N PHE A 128 -8.80 18.19 -8.17
CA PHE A 128 -8.79 19.04 -9.34
C PHE A 128 -7.90 20.23 -9.04
N PRO A 129 -7.13 20.70 -10.02
CA PRO A 129 -6.32 21.89 -9.84
C PRO A 129 -7.17 23.14 -9.73
N SER A 130 -6.64 24.14 -9.02
CA SER A 130 -7.24 25.47 -8.98
C SER A 130 -7.27 26.09 -10.38
N LYS A 131 -8.37 26.79 -10.70
CA LYS A 131 -8.63 27.33 -12.05
C LYS A 131 -7.58 28.35 -12.52
N ASP A 132 -6.86 28.96 -11.58
CA ASP A 132 -5.89 30.03 -11.85
C ASP A 132 -4.51 29.50 -12.29
N ILE A 133 -4.28 28.18 -12.21
CA ILE A 133 -3.00 27.57 -12.55
C ILE A 133 -3.00 27.19 -14.04
N ILE A 134 -2.10 27.80 -14.82
CA ILE A 134 -2.01 27.63 -16.29
C ILE A 134 -1.61 26.20 -16.69
N HIS A 135 -0.68 25.59 -15.95
CA HIS A 135 -0.21 24.23 -16.18
C HIS A 135 -0.12 23.47 -14.86
N PRO A 136 -1.26 22.99 -14.34
CA PRO A 136 -1.27 22.33 -13.06
C PRO A 136 -0.68 20.93 -13.12
N ASP A 137 -0.14 20.50 -11.98
CA ASP A 137 0.27 19.12 -11.78
C ASP A 137 -0.96 18.18 -11.84
N LYS A 138 -0.81 17.05 -12.54
CA LYS A 138 -1.89 16.09 -12.78
C LYS A 138 -1.74 14.88 -11.86
N LEU A 139 -2.86 14.27 -11.48
CA LEU A 139 -2.82 13.03 -10.73
C LEU A 139 -2.32 11.87 -11.60
N ASP A 140 -1.61 10.94 -10.97
CA ASP A 140 -1.12 9.74 -11.64
C ASP A 140 -2.30 8.86 -12.06
N GLN A 141 -2.40 8.58 -13.36
CA GLN A 141 -3.42 7.69 -13.88
C GLN A 141 -3.10 6.23 -13.51
N ILE A 142 -4.13 5.49 -13.09
CA ILE A 142 -4.06 4.06 -12.79
C ILE A 142 -4.91 3.25 -13.76
N SER A 143 -4.52 1.99 -13.99
CA SER A 143 -5.33 1.06 -14.77
C SER A 143 -6.58 0.68 -14.00
N VAL A 144 -7.73 0.76 -14.68
CA VAL A 144 -9.04 0.47 -14.10
C VAL A 144 -9.71 -0.72 -14.77
N GLU A 145 -9.28 -1.04 -15.99
CA GLU A 145 -9.69 -2.26 -16.70
C GLU A 145 -8.62 -3.35 -16.47
N PRO A 146 -9.02 -4.60 -16.18
CA PRO A 146 -10.39 -5.11 -16.02
C PRO A 146 -11.04 -4.80 -14.66
N TYR A 147 -10.26 -4.41 -13.65
CA TYR A 147 -10.74 -4.05 -12.32
C TYR A 147 -9.81 -3.04 -11.63
N VAL A 148 -10.36 -2.24 -10.71
CA VAL A 148 -9.59 -1.35 -9.83
C VAL A 148 -8.78 -2.18 -8.83
N VAL A 149 -7.46 -2.02 -8.77
CA VAL A 149 -6.61 -2.77 -7.83
C VAL A 149 -6.32 -1.94 -6.58
N VAL A 150 -6.65 -2.49 -5.42
CA VAL A 150 -6.20 -2.00 -4.10
C VAL A 150 -5.34 -3.08 -3.46
N SER A 151 -4.21 -2.71 -2.88
CA SER A 151 -3.28 -3.66 -2.25
C SER A 151 -2.87 -3.21 -0.85
N VAL A 152 -2.19 -4.10 -0.15
CA VAL A 152 -1.58 -3.80 1.15
C VAL A 152 -0.24 -3.10 0.92
N ILE A 153 0.08 -2.09 1.75
CA ILE A 153 1.38 -1.40 1.69
C ILE A 153 2.50 -2.38 2.05
N GLN A 154 3.42 -2.65 1.13
CA GLN A 154 4.50 -3.61 1.35
C GLN A 154 5.45 -3.22 2.50
N LYS A 155 5.75 -1.93 2.66
CA LYS A 155 6.68 -1.45 3.70
C LYS A 155 6.10 -1.51 5.12
N ALA A 156 4.80 -1.30 5.26
CA ALA A 156 4.12 -1.22 6.55
C ALA A 156 2.71 -1.81 6.42
N PRO A 157 2.59 -3.14 6.28
CA PRO A 157 1.35 -3.76 5.86
C PRO A 157 0.30 -3.83 6.96
N PHE A 158 0.71 -3.97 8.23
CA PHE A 158 -0.17 -4.03 9.39
C PHE A 158 -0.36 -2.65 10.01
N ARG A 159 -1.57 -2.40 10.53
CA ARG A 159 -1.88 -1.19 11.27
C ARG A 159 -1.38 -1.31 12.71
N ALA A 160 -0.38 -0.52 13.07
CA ALA A 160 0.19 -0.53 14.42
C ALA A 160 -0.68 0.31 15.37
N TYR A 161 -1.59 -0.36 16.08
CA TYR A 161 -2.41 0.28 17.12
C TYR A 161 -1.71 0.39 18.47
N PHE A 162 -0.72 -0.46 18.70
CA PHE A 162 0.03 -0.52 19.94
C PHE A 162 1.45 -0.02 19.69
N GLN A 163 1.88 0.95 20.47
CA GLN A 163 3.27 1.36 20.53
C GLN A 163 3.92 0.68 21.73
N VAL A 164 4.99 -0.08 21.49
CA VAL A 164 5.76 -0.69 22.57
C VAL A 164 6.52 0.42 23.29
N ARG A 165 6.28 0.58 24.60
CA ARG A 165 6.81 1.68 25.41
C ARG A 165 8.32 1.64 25.58
N ASN A 166 8.90 0.43 25.67
CA ASN A 166 10.33 0.19 25.90
C ASN A 166 10.79 -1.01 25.08
N SER A 167 11.24 -0.81 23.84
CA SER A 167 12.24 -1.68 23.23
C SER A 167 13.51 -1.51 24.08
N GLY A 168 13.81 -2.46 24.96
CA GLY A 168 15.01 -2.39 25.80
C GLY A 168 16.28 -2.19 24.96
N MET A 169 17.41 -1.83 25.57
CA MET A 169 18.69 -1.59 24.87
C MET A 169 19.15 -2.76 23.97
N LEU A 170 18.65 -3.98 24.24
CA LEU A 170 18.90 -5.19 23.43
C LEU A 170 17.99 -5.31 22.19
N ASN A 171 16.91 -4.54 22.13
CA ASN A 171 15.91 -4.57 21.06
C ASN A 171 15.94 -3.32 20.18
N ASP A 172 16.40 -2.17 20.71
CA ASP A 172 16.57 -0.92 19.95
C ASP A 172 17.98 -0.34 20.05
N GLY A 173 18.34 0.51 19.08
CA GLY A 173 19.67 1.14 19.00
C GLY A 173 20.76 0.26 18.38
N ILE A 174 22.03 0.65 18.54
CA ILE A 174 23.18 -0.03 17.92
C ILE A 174 23.29 -1.48 18.43
N VAL A 175 23.13 -1.69 19.73
CA VAL A 175 23.20 -3.01 20.36
C VAL A 175 22.04 -3.90 19.87
N GLY A 176 20.81 -3.38 19.84
CA GLY A 176 19.68 -4.12 19.27
C GLY A 176 19.82 -4.43 17.78
N SER A 177 20.40 -3.51 16.99
CA SER A 177 20.68 -3.75 15.56
C SER A 177 21.71 -4.85 15.33
N ILE A 178 22.72 -4.95 16.20
CA ILE A 178 23.74 -6.01 16.15
C ILE A 178 23.12 -7.36 16.54
N LEU A 179 22.36 -7.40 17.62
CA LEU A 179 21.74 -8.64 18.11
C LEU A 179 20.63 -9.15 17.18
N GLY A 180 19.89 -8.25 16.52
CA GLY A 180 18.82 -8.59 15.59
C GLY A 180 19.29 -9.10 14.22
N SER A 181 20.58 -8.97 13.89
CA SER A 181 21.14 -9.41 12.62
C SER A 181 22.16 -10.53 12.82
N ARG A 182 21.85 -11.73 12.30
CA ARG A 182 22.75 -12.91 12.37
C ARG A 182 24.18 -12.62 11.90
N TRP A 183 24.33 -11.81 10.84
CA TRP A 183 25.62 -11.46 10.28
C TRP A 183 26.41 -10.46 11.13
N LYS A 184 25.74 -9.44 11.69
CA LYS A 184 26.40 -8.47 12.58
C LYS A 184 26.81 -9.12 13.89
N LEU A 185 25.96 -9.99 14.44
CA LEU A 185 26.27 -10.80 15.61
C LEU A 185 27.51 -11.67 15.40
N ALA A 186 27.58 -12.40 14.26
CA ALA A 186 28.74 -13.23 13.93
C ALA A 186 30.04 -12.40 13.81
N GLY A 187 29.96 -11.21 13.22
CA GLY A 187 31.09 -10.28 13.15
C GLY A 187 31.59 -9.86 14.54
N VAL A 188 30.68 -9.49 15.44
CA VAL A 188 31.04 -9.09 16.81
C VAL A 188 31.62 -10.26 17.61
N ILE A 189 31.05 -11.47 17.50
CA ILE A 189 31.59 -12.67 18.14
C ILE A 189 33.01 -12.96 17.63
N THR A 190 33.23 -12.86 16.32
CA THR A 190 34.57 -13.06 15.73
C THR A 190 35.59 -12.07 16.28
N VAL A 191 35.24 -10.79 16.39
CA VAL A 191 36.12 -9.77 16.98
C VAL A 191 36.45 -10.11 18.44
N ILE A 192 35.45 -10.48 19.25
CA ILE A 192 35.65 -10.88 20.64
C ILE A 192 36.57 -12.11 20.72
N CYS A 193 36.36 -13.11 19.86
CA CYS A 193 37.21 -14.29 19.79
C CYS A 193 38.66 -13.94 19.42
N VAL A 194 38.89 -13.06 18.44
CA VAL A 194 40.26 -12.63 18.06
C VAL A 194 40.97 -11.94 19.23
N PHE A 195 40.27 -11.10 20.00
CA PHE A 195 40.85 -10.42 21.17
C PHE A 195 41.05 -11.36 22.37
N ALA A 196 40.16 -12.33 22.56
CA ALA A 196 40.23 -13.26 23.69
C ALA A 196 41.17 -14.46 23.42
N PHE A 197 41.38 -14.83 22.16
CA PHE A 197 42.16 -15.99 21.75
C PHE A 197 43.59 -16.01 22.33
N PRO A 198 44.37 -14.90 22.35
CA PRO A 198 45.68 -14.88 22.97
C PRO A 198 45.66 -15.22 24.48
N MET A 199 44.61 -14.79 25.20
CA MET A 199 44.49 -15.06 26.64
C MET A 199 44.22 -16.54 26.94
N PHE A 200 43.55 -17.24 26.02
CA PHE A 200 43.30 -18.67 26.13
C PHE A 200 44.49 -19.50 25.61
N LEU A 201 45.17 -19.06 24.55
CA LEU A 201 46.39 -19.68 24.05
C LEU A 201 47.48 -19.77 25.13
N ASP A 202 47.71 -18.69 25.88
CA ASP A 202 48.66 -18.65 27.00
C ASP A 202 48.41 -19.76 28.06
N LYS A 203 47.19 -20.30 28.13
CA LYS A 203 46.82 -21.36 29.09
C LYS A 203 46.72 -22.76 28.49
N ILE A 204 46.51 -22.88 27.19
CA ILE A 204 46.27 -24.18 26.51
C ILE A 204 47.56 -24.69 25.84
N ASP A 205 48.35 -23.80 25.26
CA ASP A 205 49.62 -24.14 24.60
C ASP A 205 50.67 -23.02 24.85
N PRO A 206 51.41 -23.11 25.97
CA PRO A 206 52.36 -22.08 26.38
C PRO A 206 53.55 -21.96 25.43
N ASP A 207 53.91 -23.03 24.72
CA ASP A 207 55.06 -23.05 23.81
C ASP A 207 54.76 -22.27 22.52
N ALA A 208 53.55 -22.45 21.97
CA ALA A 208 53.09 -21.64 20.83
C ALA A 208 52.95 -20.15 21.19
N ALA A 209 52.56 -19.84 22.42
CA ALA A 209 52.43 -18.46 22.88
C ALA A 209 53.78 -17.74 23.04
N LEU A 210 54.82 -18.45 23.49
CA LEU A 210 56.18 -17.90 23.59
C LEU A 210 56.75 -17.57 22.21
N LEU A 211 56.58 -18.47 21.23
CA LEU A 211 57.02 -18.24 19.84
C LEU A 211 56.37 -17.00 19.22
N LEU A 212 55.06 -16.82 19.43
CA LEU A 212 54.34 -15.63 18.94
C LEU A 212 54.81 -14.33 19.63
N LYS A 213 55.15 -14.39 20.93
CA LYS A 213 55.69 -13.24 21.67
C LYS A 213 57.09 -12.88 21.17
N GLU A 214 57.94 -13.85 20.88
CA GLU A 214 59.28 -13.64 20.33
C GLU A 214 59.24 -13.04 18.92
N GLU A 215 58.35 -13.53 18.05
CA GLU A 215 58.15 -12.95 16.71
C GLU A 215 57.59 -11.52 16.78
N ALA A 216 56.66 -11.24 17.68
CA ALA A 216 56.12 -9.90 17.90
C ALA A 216 57.20 -8.92 18.42
N LEU A 217 58.07 -9.38 19.32
CA LEU A 217 59.20 -8.61 19.82
C LEU A 217 60.24 -8.35 18.72
N LYS A 218 60.52 -9.34 17.88
CA LYS A 218 61.44 -9.22 16.74
C LYS A 218 60.93 -8.17 15.74
N LYS A 219 59.64 -8.23 15.37
CA LYS A 219 59.00 -7.24 14.48
C LYS A 219 58.99 -5.82 15.07
N LYS A 220 58.79 -5.67 16.38
CA LYS A 220 58.91 -4.37 17.04
C LYS A 220 60.35 -3.84 16.99
N ARG A 221 61.35 -4.67 17.28
CA ARG A 221 62.77 -4.28 17.20
C ARG A 221 63.16 -3.87 15.78
N GLU A 222 62.64 -4.54 14.75
CA GLU A 222 62.84 -4.17 13.35
C GLU A 222 62.17 -2.83 12.99
N GLN A 223 61.00 -2.50 13.58
CA GLN A 223 60.34 -1.20 13.41
C GLN A 223 61.04 -0.03 14.12
N TYR A 224 61.71 -0.27 15.25
CA TYR A 224 62.49 0.75 15.98
C TYR A 224 63.95 0.85 15.49
N ALA A 225 64.36 0.00 14.55
CA ALA A 225 65.68 0.02 13.93
C ALA A 225 65.70 0.77 12.57
N GLN A 226 64.55 1.32 12.15
CA GLN A 226 64.42 2.37 11.12
C GLN A 226 64.20 3.72 11.81
#